data_AF-A0A7V4ZP64-F1
#
_entry.id   AF-A0A7V4ZP64-F1
#
_cell.length_a   1.000
_cell.length_b   1.000
_cell.length_c   1.000
_cell.angle_alpha   90.00
_cell.angle_beta   90.00
_cell.angle_gamma   90.00
#
_symmetry.space_group_name_H-M   'P 1'
#
loop_
_entity.id
_entity.type
_entity.pdbx_description
1 polymer ?
#
loop_
_entity_poly.entity_id
_entity_poly.type
_entity_poly.pdbx_seq_one_letter_code
_entity_poly.pdbx_strand_id
1 'polypeptide(L)'
;MALRITIDGTPIQLYIRDMEQFLNYYFWYKYKGSGRVIDKFLEMAREIIYAPDLERRHESVESFKAHQRAWRLFGLEAEFLPFMDKIPYTGTHFFHSGMPRTNNIIEGIIRILSRKIDDTDGFESFETAWNSLKLFIMNYRFHHFSCSRIKDHNGLSALELAGVDIFNFNWVEFSQRNLP
;
A
#
# COMPACT_ATOMS: atom_id res chain seq x y z
N MET A 1 -14.51 -9.28 0.38
CA MET A 1 -14.77 -8.23 1.39
C MET A 1 -14.90 -8.90 2.77
N ALA A 2 -13.80 -9.46 3.28
CA ALA A 2 -13.79 -10.20 4.56
C ALA A 2 -13.58 -9.28 5.79
N LEU A 3 -13.01 -8.09 5.58
CA LEU A 3 -12.68 -7.14 6.66
C LEU A 3 -13.91 -6.55 7.39
N ARG A 4 -15.07 -6.46 6.74
CA ARG A 4 -16.30 -5.99 7.40
C ARG A 4 -16.88 -6.96 8.43
N ILE A 5 -16.45 -8.23 8.42
CA ILE A 5 -17.03 -9.27 9.28
C ILE A 5 -16.35 -9.28 10.66
N THR A 6 -15.12 -8.80 10.77
CA THR A 6 -14.28 -9.00 11.98
C THR A 6 -14.04 -7.77 12.84
N ILE A 7 -14.19 -6.55 12.32
CA ILE A 7 -13.92 -5.33 13.11
C ILE A 7 -14.97 -4.26 12.78
N ASP A 8 -16.08 -4.28 13.53
CA ASP A 8 -17.15 -3.29 13.38
C ASP A 8 -16.66 -1.88 13.78
N GLY A 9 -17.13 -0.86 13.08
CA GLY A 9 -16.81 0.55 13.35
C GLY A 9 -15.39 1.04 13.00
N THR A 10 -14.46 0.17 12.57
CA THR A 10 -13.11 0.63 12.19
C THR A 10 -13.11 1.25 10.79
N PRO A 11 -12.62 2.50 10.63
CA PRO A 11 -12.56 3.14 9.32
C PRO A 11 -11.61 2.38 8.39
N ILE A 12 -12.12 1.98 7.22
CA ILE A 12 -11.36 1.26 6.20
C ILE A 12 -10.87 2.25 5.15
N GLN A 13 -9.56 2.32 4.96
CA GLN A 13 -8.93 3.04 3.85
C GLN A 13 -8.28 2.03 2.91
N LEU A 14 -8.71 2.01 1.65
CA LEU A 14 -7.98 1.36 0.58
C LEU A 14 -6.73 2.16 0.28
N TYR A 15 -5.63 1.43 0.13
CA TYR A 15 -4.37 2.08 -0.13
C TYR A 15 -4.29 2.58 -1.58
N ILE A 16 -4.06 3.89 -1.70
CA ILE A 16 -4.19 4.69 -2.93
C ILE A 16 -3.23 4.20 -4.04
N ARG A 17 -1.98 3.89 -3.70
CA ARG A 17 -0.99 3.46 -4.70
C ARG A 17 -1.20 2.01 -5.15
N ASP A 18 -1.66 1.11 -4.26
CA ASP A 18 -2.04 -0.25 -4.69
C ASP A 18 -3.24 -0.20 -5.63
N MET A 19 -4.21 0.69 -5.37
CA MET A 19 -5.33 0.93 -6.27
C MET A 19 -4.86 1.39 -7.65
N GLU A 20 -3.93 2.33 -7.72
CA GLU A 20 -3.34 2.76 -8.98
C GLU A 20 -2.55 1.64 -9.67
N GLN A 21 -1.69 0.93 -8.94
CA GLN A 21 -0.90 -0.19 -9.48
C GLN A 21 -1.80 -1.29 -10.03
N PHE A 22 -2.88 -1.63 -9.32
CA PHE A 22 -3.87 -2.59 -9.75
C PHE A 22 -4.54 -2.14 -11.06
N LEU A 23 -4.98 -0.88 -11.16
CA LEU A 23 -5.59 -0.35 -12.37
C LEU A 23 -4.61 -0.39 -13.55
N ASN A 24 -3.39 0.10 -13.38
CA ASN A 24 -2.37 0.06 -14.44
C ASN A 24 -2.07 -1.37 -14.89
N TYR A 25 -1.83 -2.28 -13.94
CA TYR A 25 -1.56 -3.68 -14.24
C TYR A 25 -2.73 -4.34 -14.96
N TYR A 26 -3.96 -4.12 -14.49
CA TYR A 26 -5.16 -4.67 -15.12
C TYR A 26 -5.29 -4.18 -16.56
N PHE A 27 -5.19 -2.88 -16.79
CA PHE A 27 -5.38 -2.31 -18.12
C PHE A 27 -4.24 -2.62 -19.10
N TRP A 28 -3.00 -2.74 -18.63
CA TRP A 28 -1.87 -3.06 -19.50
C TRP A 28 -1.75 -4.54 -19.84
N TYR A 29 -2.14 -5.44 -18.91
CA TYR A 29 -1.85 -6.87 -19.05
C TYR A 29 -3.07 -7.77 -19.12
N LYS A 30 -4.23 -7.34 -18.59
CA LYS A 30 -5.42 -8.19 -18.48
C LYS A 30 -6.59 -7.72 -19.33
N TYR A 31 -6.70 -6.42 -19.57
CA TYR A 31 -7.79 -5.86 -20.35
C TYR A 31 -7.67 -6.25 -21.83
N LYS A 32 -8.80 -6.68 -22.42
CA LYS A 32 -8.88 -7.19 -23.80
C LYS A 32 -9.64 -6.28 -24.76
N GLY A 33 -10.09 -5.10 -24.31
CA GLY A 33 -10.86 -4.15 -25.12
C GLY A 33 -9.99 -3.15 -25.90
N SER A 34 -10.63 -2.19 -26.57
CA SER A 34 -9.92 -1.18 -27.38
C SER A 34 -9.24 -0.12 -26.50
N GLY A 35 -7.92 0.03 -26.62
CA GLY A 35 -7.13 0.88 -25.72
C GLY A 35 -7.34 2.40 -25.80
N ARG A 36 -8.09 2.91 -26.79
CA ARG A 36 -8.20 4.36 -27.09
C ARG A 36 -8.75 5.24 -25.97
N VAL A 37 -9.39 4.65 -24.96
CA VAL A 37 -10.07 5.40 -23.87
C VAL A 37 -9.53 5.04 -22.48
N ILE A 38 -8.59 4.08 -22.42
CA ILE A 38 -7.98 3.64 -21.16
C ILE A 38 -7.24 4.79 -20.50
N ASP A 39 -6.47 5.57 -21.26
CA ASP A 39 -5.69 6.68 -20.72
C ASP A 39 -6.57 7.71 -20.02
N LYS A 40 -7.71 8.07 -20.63
CA LYS A 40 -8.69 8.98 -20.04
C LYS A 40 -9.33 8.39 -18.77
N PHE A 41 -9.66 7.10 -18.78
CA PHE A 41 -10.19 6.42 -17.60
C PHE A 41 -9.17 6.46 -16.45
N LEU A 42 -7.91 6.12 -16.73
CA LEU A 42 -6.82 6.11 -15.76
C LEU A 42 -6.49 7.51 -15.24
N GLU A 43 -6.49 8.51 -16.11
CA GLU A 43 -6.29 9.92 -15.76
C GLU A 43 -7.35 10.38 -14.76
N MET A 44 -8.64 10.23 -15.09
CA MET A 44 -9.72 10.63 -14.19
C MET A 44 -9.76 9.80 -12.90
N ALA A 45 -9.39 8.52 -12.96
CA ALA A 45 -9.23 7.70 -11.76
C ALA A 45 -8.13 8.26 -10.85
N ARG A 46 -6.99 8.70 -11.40
CA ARG A 46 -5.92 9.36 -10.65
C ARG A 46 -6.38 10.68 -10.03
N GLU A 47 -7.18 11.49 -10.73
CA GLU A 47 -7.72 12.74 -10.16
C GLU A 47 -8.53 12.48 -8.89
N ILE A 48 -9.32 11.40 -8.87
CA ILE A 48 -10.08 10.98 -7.68
C ILE A 48 -9.15 10.47 -6.57
N ILE A 49 -8.27 9.54 -6.92
CA ILE A 49 -7.39 8.84 -5.97
C ILE A 49 -6.39 9.81 -5.34
N TYR A 50 -5.91 10.79 -6.11
CA TYR A 50 -4.91 11.76 -5.68
C TYR A 50 -5.44 13.17 -5.43
N ALA A 51 -6.76 13.32 -5.24
CA ALA A 51 -7.33 14.62 -4.87
C ALA A 51 -6.64 15.21 -3.62
N PRO A 52 -6.31 16.52 -3.62
CA PRO A 52 -5.65 17.18 -2.50
C PRO A 52 -6.56 17.36 -1.28
N ASP A 53 -7.85 17.53 -1.51
CA ASP A 53 -8.87 17.82 -0.50
C ASP A 53 -10.23 17.19 -0.87
N LEU A 54 -11.18 17.30 0.06
CA LEU A 54 -12.50 16.69 -0.09
C LEU A 54 -13.34 17.33 -1.19
N GLU A 55 -13.23 18.64 -1.39
CA GLU A 55 -13.96 19.39 -2.43
C GLU A 55 -13.50 18.93 -3.81
N ARG A 56 -12.19 18.93 -4.05
CA ARG A 56 -11.62 18.48 -5.31
C ARG A 56 -11.88 17.01 -5.57
N ARG A 57 -11.90 16.19 -4.52
CA ARG A 57 -12.30 14.78 -4.63
C ARG A 57 -13.74 14.66 -5.09
N HIS A 58 -14.65 15.41 -4.48
CA HIS A 58 -16.06 15.39 -4.85
C HIS A 58 -16.26 15.77 -6.31
N GLU A 59 -15.65 16.87 -6.76
CA GLU A 59 -15.68 17.31 -8.16
C GLU A 59 -15.18 16.23 -9.12
N SER A 60 -14.04 15.59 -8.80
CA SER A 60 -13.43 14.55 -9.63
C SER A 60 -14.33 13.31 -9.73
N VAL A 61 -14.99 12.93 -8.63
CA VAL A 61 -15.94 11.82 -8.60
C VAL A 61 -17.18 12.13 -9.44
N GLU A 62 -17.75 13.33 -9.32
CA GLU A 62 -18.92 13.72 -10.10
C GLU A 62 -18.59 13.84 -11.59
N SER A 63 -17.43 14.39 -11.93
CA SER A 63 -16.92 14.40 -13.31
C SER A 63 -16.79 12.99 -13.88
N PHE A 64 -16.24 12.05 -13.10
CA PHE A 64 -16.08 10.65 -13.53
C PHE A 64 -17.41 9.92 -13.70
N LYS A 65 -18.39 10.19 -12.82
CA LYS A 65 -19.77 9.68 -12.95
C LYS A 65 -20.48 10.25 -14.18
N ALA A 66 -20.30 11.53 -14.48
CA ALA A 66 -20.90 12.16 -15.66
C ALA A 66 -20.46 11.49 -16.97
N HIS A 67 -19.30 10.83 -16.98
CA HIS A 67 -18.79 10.06 -18.11
C HIS A 67 -19.29 8.60 -18.17
N GLN A 68 -20.18 8.16 -17.27
CA GLN A 68 -20.68 6.77 -17.24
C GLN A 68 -21.20 6.26 -18.59
N ARG A 69 -21.96 7.10 -19.32
CA ARG A 69 -22.46 6.74 -20.66
C ARG A 69 -21.31 6.50 -21.64
N ALA A 70 -20.27 7.33 -21.59
CA ALA A 70 -19.08 7.16 -22.41
C ALA A 70 -18.35 5.86 -22.06
N TRP A 71 -18.12 5.59 -20.76
CA TRP A 71 -17.49 4.33 -20.32
C TRP A 71 -18.24 3.11 -20.85
N ARG A 72 -19.56 3.12 -20.77
CA ARG A 72 -20.39 2.04 -21.32
C ARG A 72 -20.24 1.88 -22.83
N LEU A 73 -20.31 2.98 -23.59
CA LEU A 73 -20.13 2.97 -25.05
C LEU A 73 -18.75 2.43 -25.46
N PHE A 74 -17.73 2.66 -24.64
CA PHE A 74 -16.37 2.17 -24.86
C PHE A 74 -16.10 0.78 -24.25
N GLY A 75 -17.11 0.11 -23.71
CA GLY A 75 -16.97 -1.22 -23.13
C GLY A 75 -16.17 -1.26 -21.81
N LEU A 76 -16.20 -0.16 -21.05
CA LEU A 76 -15.54 -0.01 -19.74
C LEU A 76 -16.52 -0.07 -18.56
N GLU A 77 -17.77 -0.50 -18.79
CA GLU A 77 -18.80 -0.57 -17.73
C GLU A 77 -18.42 -1.56 -16.61
N ALA A 78 -17.77 -2.67 -16.97
CA ALA A 78 -17.34 -3.71 -16.05
C ALA A 78 -16.15 -3.27 -15.16
N GLU A 79 -15.41 -2.23 -15.56
CA GLU A 79 -14.30 -1.64 -14.83
C GLU A 79 -14.76 -0.41 -14.04
N PHE A 80 -15.69 0.36 -14.60
CA PHE A 80 -16.31 1.51 -13.96
C PHE A 80 -17.00 1.12 -12.66
N LEU A 81 -17.90 0.13 -12.68
CA LEU A 81 -18.71 -0.23 -11.51
C LEU A 81 -17.84 -0.68 -10.32
N PRO A 82 -16.88 -1.61 -10.45
CA PRO A 82 -16.04 -2.02 -9.34
C PRO A 82 -15.06 -0.94 -8.88
N PHE A 83 -14.74 0.04 -9.71
CA PHE A 83 -13.95 1.19 -9.29
C PHE A 83 -14.82 2.14 -8.45
N MET A 84 -16.04 2.44 -8.88
CA MET A 84 -17.01 3.24 -8.13
C MET A 84 -17.29 2.67 -6.73
N ASP A 85 -17.44 1.35 -6.61
CA ASP A 85 -17.63 0.66 -5.33
C ASP A 85 -16.44 0.85 -4.36
N LYS A 86 -15.24 1.10 -4.89
CA LYS A 86 -14.01 1.27 -4.10
C LYS A 86 -13.74 2.72 -3.72
N ILE A 87 -14.27 3.70 -4.46
CA ILE A 87 -14.06 5.13 -4.21
C ILE A 87 -14.32 5.55 -2.76
N PRO A 88 -15.39 5.10 -2.07
CA PRO A 88 -15.62 5.49 -0.68
C PRO A 88 -14.43 5.22 0.24
N TYR A 89 -13.69 4.14 -0.01
CA TYR A 89 -12.55 3.73 0.79
C TYR A 89 -11.23 4.41 0.40
N THR A 90 -11.17 5.14 -0.71
CA THR A 90 -9.94 5.87 -1.10
C THR A 90 -9.84 7.25 -0.46
N GLY A 91 -10.93 7.76 0.11
CA GLY A 91 -11.01 9.08 0.75
C GLY A 91 -11.26 9.07 2.25
N THR A 92 -11.22 7.91 2.91
CA THR A 92 -11.48 7.76 4.35
C THR A 92 -10.58 8.67 5.19
N HIS A 93 -9.32 8.84 4.81
CA HIS A 93 -8.37 9.73 5.49
C HIS A 93 -8.81 11.20 5.58
N PHE A 94 -9.70 11.69 4.70
CA PHE A 94 -10.26 13.04 4.81
C PHE A 94 -11.17 13.21 6.03
N PHE A 95 -11.72 12.13 6.57
CA PHE A 95 -12.68 12.14 7.67
C PHE A 95 -12.07 11.71 9.00
N HIS A 96 -10.83 11.22 9.01
CA HIS A 96 -10.17 10.68 10.19
C HIS A 96 -8.78 11.27 10.36
N SER A 97 -8.65 12.24 11.28
CA SER A 97 -7.36 12.84 11.65
C SER A 97 -6.35 11.76 12.06
N GLY A 98 -5.12 11.86 11.56
CA GLY A 98 -4.04 10.88 11.82
C GLY A 98 -4.03 9.67 10.88
N MET A 99 -5.06 9.46 10.06
CA MET A 99 -5.02 8.43 9.02
C MET A 99 -4.22 8.95 7.82
N PRO A 100 -3.11 8.30 7.43
CA PRO A 100 -2.32 8.78 6.30
C PRO A 100 -3.06 8.53 4.98
N ARG A 101 -2.99 9.52 4.08
CA ARG A 101 -3.45 9.38 2.69
C ARG A 101 -2.73 8.24 1.96
N THR A 102 -1.43 8.12 2.20
CA THR A 102 -0.60 7.05 1.63
C THR A 102 0.09 6.26 2.73
N ASN A 103 -0.04 4.95 2.68
CA ASN A 103 0.76 4.00 3.45
C ASN A 103 2.15 3.74 2.83
N ASN A 104 2.78 4.75 2.21
CA ASN A 104 4.08 4.62 1.53
C ASN A 104 5.16 3.93 2.41
N ILE A 105 5.11 4.16 3.73
CA ILE A 105 6.00 3.51 4.70
C ILE A 105 5.71 2.01 4.79
N ILE A 106 4.45 1.62 4.90
CA ILE A 106 4.02 0.22 4.98
C ILE A 106 4.37 -0.51 3.67
N GLU A 107 4.11 0.09 2.51
CA GLU A 107 4.57 -0.44 1.22
C GLU A 107 6.08 -0.60 1.16
N GLY A 108 6.81 0.39 1.64
CA GLY A 108 8.26 0.36 1.69
C GLY A 108 8.75 -0.88 2.43
N ILE A 109 8.17 -1.13 3.59
CA ILE A 109 8.46 -2.30 4.43
C ILE A 109 8.02 -3.60 3.73
N ILE A 110 6.77 -3.69 3.27
CA ILE A 110 6.25 -4.88 2.57
C ILE A 110 7.14 -5.23 1.38
N ARG A 111 7.49 -4.26 0.53
CA ARG A 111 8.34 -4.49 -0.65
C ARG A 111 9.75 -4.96 -0.29
N ILE A 112 10.32 -4.45 0.80
CA ILE A 112 11.63 -4.92 1.30
C ILE A 112 11.51 -6.37 1.78
N LEU A 113 10.45 -6.70 2.52
CA LEU A 113 10.20 -8.05 3.00
C LEU A 113 9.93 -9.02 1.84
N SER A 114 9.05 -8.68 0.90
CA SER A 114 8.75 -9.50 -0.28
C SER A 114 10.01 -9.81 -1.07
N ARG A 115 10.87 -8.83 -1.37
CA ARG A 115 12.15 -9.11 -2.07
C ARG A 115 13.00 -10.14 -1.34
N LYS A 116 13.11 -10.02 -0.02
CA LYS A 116 13.89 -10.96 0.79
C LYS A 116 13.27 -12.35 0.85
N ILE A 117 11.95 -12.45 0.78
CA ILE A 117 11.20 -13.72 0.82
C ILE A 117 11.19 -14.37 -0.57
N ASP A 118 10.98 -13.61 -1.64
CA ASP A 118 10.95 -14.11 -3.01
C ASP A 118 12.31 -14.69 -3.44
N ASP A 119 13.41 -14.18 -2.86
CA ASP A 119 14.76 -14.70 -3.06
C ASP A 119 15.06 -15.99 -2.25
N THR A 120 14.12 -16.49 -1.44
CA THR A 120 14.27 -17.76 -0.71
C THR A 120 13.69 -18.92 -1.52
N ASP A 121 14.36 -20.08 -1.50
CA ASP A 121 13.91 -21.33 -2.17
C ASP A 121 12.66 -21.98 -1.50
N GLY A 122 11.86 -21.19 -0.78
CA GLY A 122 10.74 -21.64 0.03
C GLY A 122 11.11 -21.97 1.48
N PHE A 123 10.10 -22.27 2.27
CA PHE A 123 10.24 -22.63 3.68
C PHE A 123 9.83 -24.08 3.91
N GLU A 124 10.63 -24.84 4.64
CA GLU A 124 10.36 -26.24 4.97
C GLU A 124 9.11 -26.43 5.84
N SER A 125 8.87 -25.50 6.77
CA SER A 125 7.73 -25.54 7.69
C SER A 125 7.23 -24.14 8.04
N PHE A 126 6.06 -24.09 8.70
CA PHE A 126 5.52 -22.84 9.24
C PHE A 126 6.49 -22.18 10.24
N GLU A 127 7.12 -22.97 11.11
CA GLU A 127 8.08 -22.46 12.09
C GLU A 127 9.27 -21.81 11.40
N THR A 128 9.81 -22.44 10.35
CA THR A 128 10.92 -21.88 9.57
C THR A 128 10.52 -20.59 8.87
N ALA A 129 9.31 -20.52 8.30
CA ALA A 129 8.77 -19.28 7.71
C ALA A 129 8.62 -18.17 8.76
N TRP A 130 8.05 -18.51 9.92
CA TRP A 130 7.82 -17.56 11.01
C TRP A 130 9.11 -17.01 11.61
N ASN A 131 10.09 -17.90 11.86
CA ASN A 131 11.40 -17.50 12.38
C ASN A 131 12.18 -16.67 11.37
N SER A 132 12.08 -16.98 10.07
CA SER A 132 12.69 -16.17 9.00
C SER A 132 12.07 -14.77 8.94
N LEU A 133 10.75 -14.66 9.04
CA LEU A 133 10.06 -13.37 9.06
C LEU A 133 10.45 -12.54 10.30
N LYS A 134 10.52 -13.16 11.47
CA LYS A 134 11.04 -12.52 12.70
C LYS A 134 12.45 -11.98 12.47
N LEU A 135 13.36 -12.78 11.94
CA LEU A 135 14.73 -12.38 11.67
C LEU A 135 14.81 -11.23 10.67
N PHE A 136 13.98 -11.20 9.62
CA PHE A 136 13.94 -10.09 8.67
C PHE A 136 13.46 -8.79 9.32
N ILE A 137 12.41 -8.84 10.13
CA ILE A 137 11.90 -7.67 10.85
C ILE A 137 12.94 -7.16 11.86
N MET A 138 13.59 -8.07 12.59
CA MET A 138 14.64 -7.73 13.55
C MET A 138 15.85 -7.12 12.84
N ASN A 139 16.32 -7.73 11.77
CA ASN A 139 17.39 -7.16 10.97
C ASN A 139 17.03 -5.75 10.46
N TYR A 140 15.81 -5.53 9.95
CA TYR A 140 15.37 -4.18 9.54
C TYR A 140 15.44 -3.15 10.69
N ARG A 141 15.06 -3.54 11.90
CA ARG A 141 15.05 -2.64 13.07
C ARG A 141 16.45 -2.21 13.52
N PHE A 142 17.43 -3.12 13.45
CA PHE A 142 18.79 -2.91 13.95
C PHE A 142 19.83 -2.59 12.86
N HIS A 143 19.49 -2.74 11.58
CA HIS A 143 20.42 -2.46 10.49
C HIS A 143 20.56 -0.96 10.24
N HIS A 144 21.81 -0.47 10.26
CA HIS A 144 22.11 0.93 9.95
C HIS A 144 21.87 1.23 8.48
N PHE A 145 21.25 2.37 8.20
CA PHE A 145 21.03 2.82 6.83
C PHE A 145 22.37 3.26 6.20
N SER A 146 22.61 2.85 4.95
CA SER A 146 23.76 3.27 4.15
C SER A 146 23.38 4.08 2.90
N CYS A 147 22.08 4.12 2.57
CA CYS A 147 21.56 4.71 1.34
C CYS A 147 20.27 5.52 1.56
N SER A 148 20.09 6.09 2.76
CA SER A 148 18.99 7.00 3.03
C SER A 148 19.06 8.25 2.14
N ARG A 149 17.90 8.70 1.66
CA ARG A 149 17.76 9.98 0.94
C ARG A 149 18.04 11.18 1.85
N ILE A 150 17.78 11.04 3.15
CA ILE A 150 18.13 12.01 4.18
C ILE A 150 19.51 11.59 4.71
N LYS A 151 20.54 12.35 4.35
CA LYS A 151 21.95 11.96 4.58
C LYS A 151 22.25 11.72 6.07
N ASP A 152 21.66 12.51 6.95
CA ASP A 152 21.88 12.45 8.40
C ASP A 152 21.32 11.18 9.04
N HIS A 153 20.48 10.42 8.32
CA HIS A 153 20.00 9.12 8.79
C HIS A 153 21.00 7.98 8.50
N ASN A 154 22.00 8.21 7.64
CA ASN A 154 22.98 7.17 7.34
C ASN A 154 23.88 6.93 8.55
N GLY A 155 24.19 5.66 8.80
CA GLY A 155 24.90 5.24 10.01
C GLY A 155 23.99 5.06 11.23
N LEU A 156 22.69 5.34 11.12
CA LEU A 156 21.69 5.07 12.16
C LEU A 156 20.74 3.95 11.71
N SER A 157 20.27 3.14 12.64
CA SER A 157 19.24 2.12 12.46
C SER A 157 17.83 2.69 12.65
N ALA A 158 16.79 1.92 12.31
CA ALA A 158 15.41 2.36 12.50
C ALA A 158 15.06 2.62 13.98
N LEU A 159 15.65 1.84 14.90
CA LEU A 159 15.46 2.02 16.34
C LEU A 159 16.17 3.28 16.86
N GLU A 160 17.40 3.55 16.41
CA GLU A 160 18.14 4.75 16.81
C GLU A 160 17.45 6.02 16.29
N LEU A 161 16.91 6.00 15.06
CA LEU A 161 16.09 7.09 14.55
C LEU A 161 14.81 7.32 15.36
N ALA A 162 14.31 6.28 16.03
CA ALA A 162 13.18 6.38 16.95
C ALA A 162 13.61 6.81 18.38
N GLY A 163 14.90 7.11 18.59
CA GLY A 163 15.45 7.51 19.88
C GLY A 163 15.74 6.35 20.85
N VAL A 164 15.76 5.11 20.35
CA VAL A 164 16.09 3.93 21.17
C VAL A 164 17.60 3.73 21.19
N ASP A 165 18.18 3.68 22.39
CA ASP A 165 19.58 3.29 22.57
C ASP A 165 19.72 1.76 22.39
N ILE A 166 20.52 1.37 21.40
CA ILE A 166 20.81 -0.04 21.07
C ILE A 166 22.29 -0.38 21.30
N PHE A 167 23.04 0.48 22.00
CA PHE A 167 24.46 0.24 22.27
C PHE A 167 24.65 -1.10 22.99
N ASN A 168 25.57 -1.93 22.48
CA ASN A 168 25.84 -3.30 22.95
C ASN A 168 24.65 -4.27 22.94
N PHE A 169 23.62 -4.02 22.14
CA PHE A 169 22.49 -4.92 22.03
C PHE A 169 22.74 -6.07 21.03
N ASN A 170 22.77 -7.31 21.49
CA ASN A 170 22.79 -8.48 20.60
C ASN A 170 21.38 -8.80 20.11
N TRP A 171 21.02 -8.25 18.95
CA TRP A 171 19.69 -8.41 18.38
C TRP A 171 19.38 -9.85 17.94
N VAL A 172 20.40 -10.65 17.62
CA VAL A 172 20.22 -12.06 17.24
C VAL A 172 19.74 -12.87 18.45
N GLU A 173 20.42 -12.74 19.58
CA GLU A 173 19.99 -13.36 20.83
C GLU A 173 18.59 -12.89 21.25
N PHE A 174 18.32 -11.60 21.11
CA PHE A 174 16.99 -11.08 21.44
C PHE A 174 15.89 -11.62 20.51
N SER A 175 16.17 -11.81 19.22
CA SER A 175 15.21 -12.35 18.24
C SER A 175 14.78 -13.80 18.52
N GLN A 176 15.62 -14.55 19.25
CA GLN A 176 15.37 -15.95 19.62
C GLN A 176 14.55 -16.09 20.91
N ARG A 177 14.29 -14.99 21.63
CA ARG A 177 13.44 -15.03 22.82
C ARG A 177 12.00 -15.32 22.38
N ASN A 178 11.38 -16.33 22.98
CA ASN A 178 9.95 -16.51 22.86
C ASN A 178 9.27 -15.32 23.56
N LEU A 179 8.70 -14.43 22.76
CA LEU A 179 7.72 -13.49 23.28
C LEU A 179 6.51 -14.32 23.75
N PRO A 180 6.02 -14.10 24.98
CA PRO A 180 4.84 -14.79 25.51
C PRO A 180 3.59 -14.52 24.67
#